data_AF-A0A9W9P9E5-F1
#
_entry.id   AF-A0A9W9P9E5-F1
#
_cell.length_a   1.000
_cell.length_b   1.000
_cell.length_c   1.000
_cell.angle_alpha   90.00
_cell.angle_beta   90.00
_cell.angle_gamma   90.00
#
_symmetry.space_group_name_H-M   'P 1'
#
loop_
_entity.id
_entity.type
_entity.pdbx_description
1 polymer ?
#
loop_
_entity_poly.entity_id
_entity_poly.type
_entity_poly.pdbx_seq_one_letter_code
_entity_poly.pdbx_strand_id
1 'polypeptide(L)'
;MNGLQPWQLEAPIRILWNHTNTPKGTEDSGTPLDISRAQATVDPKGLSPLGIPGPRDEAVKEYGEWQVWQVTHDTRKTAFRQVCEVMLENSLDLEQVYKGQGPDLFIAKRIKMGIARCFVEDIRRWVEA
;
A
#
# COMPACT_ATOMS: atom_id res chain seq x y z
N MET A 1 -9.29 -23.09 31.66
CA MET A 1 -10.11 -22.65 30.52
C MET A 1 -9.36 -21.53 29.81
N ASN A 2 -8.49 -21.86 28.87
CA ASN A 2 -7.79 -20.88 28.05
C ASN A 2 -8.25 -21.09 26.61
N GLY A 3 -9.34 -20.42 26.24
CA GLY A 3 -9.81 -20.38 24.87
C GLY A 3 -8.90 -19.43 24.08
N LEU A 4 -7.97 -19.99 23.33
CA LEU A 4 -7.25 -19.25 22.30
C LEU A 4 -8.28 -18.78 21.26
N GLN A 5 -8.38 -17.47 21.07
CA GLN A 5 -9.29 -16.85 20.10
C GLN A 5 -8.79 -17.16 18.67
N PRO A 6 -9.67 -17.41 17.69
CA PRO A 6 -9.28 -17.93 16.36
C PRO A 6 -8.48 -16.98 15.46
N TRP A 7 -8.08 -15.81 15.95
CA TRP A 7 -7.49 -14.74 15.14
C TRP A 7 -5.98 -14.54 15.39
N GLN A 8 -5.32 -15.47 16.07
CA GLN A 8 -3.91 -15.31 16.45
C GLN A 8 -2.88 -15.93 15.51
N LEU A 9 -3.24 -16.55 14.38
CA LEU A 9 -2.27 -17.25 13.52
C LEU A 9 -2.56 -17.27 12.02
N GLU A 10 -3.23 -16.27 11.44
CA GLU A 10 -3.38 -16.22 9.98
C GLU A 10 -2.64 -15.00 9.42
N ALA A 11 -1.64 -15.26 8.60
CA ALA A 11 -0.96 -14.27 7.77
C ALA A 11 -1.97 -13.58 6.84
N PRO A 12 -1.72 -12.35 6.37
CA PRO A 12 -2.65 -11.64 5.49
C PRO A 12 -3.04 -12.51 4.30
N ILE A 13 -4.36 -12.57 4.03
CA ILE A 13 -5.05 -13.48 3.10
C ILE A 13 -4.39 -13.54 1.71
N ARG A 14 -3.70 -12.48 1.28
CA ARG A 14 -2.99 -12.43 -0.01
C ARG A 14 -1.69 -13.26 -0.07
N ILE A 15 -0.97 -13.46 1.03
CA ILE A 15 0.30 -14.23 1.01
C ILE A 15 0.04 -15.72 0.76
N LEU A 16 -1.14 -16.23 1.11
CA LEU A 16 -1.51 -17.64 0.87
C LEU A 16 -1.95 -17.93 -0.58
N TRP A 17 -2.30 -16.92 -1.40
CA TRP A 17 -2.88 -17.15 -2.73
C TRP A 17 -1.84 -17.30 -3.86
N ASN A 18 -0.61 -16.81 -3.68
CA ASN A 18 0.37 -16.71 -4.78
C ASN A 18 1.10 -18.04 -5.15
N HIS A 19 0.75 -19.19 -4.59
CA HIS A 19 1.49 -20.45 -4.84
C HIS A 19 1.03 -21.29 -6.04
N THR A 20 0.00 -20.90 -6.79
CA THR A 20 -0.35 -21.61 -8.04
C THR A 20 -0.89 -20.65 -9.10
N ASN A 21 -0.01 -20.13 -9.98
CA ASN A 21 -0.26 -20.04 -11.43
C ASN A 21 0.91 -19.39 -12.17
N THR A 22 1.59 -20.18 -13.01
CA THR A 22 2.41 -19.73 -14.14
C THR A 22 1.67 -20.15 -15.42
N PRO A 23 1.49 -19.26 -16.41
CA PRO A 23 2.28 -19.43 -17.65
C PRO A 23 2.71 -18.14 -18.40
N LYS A 24 4.00 -18.16 -18.76
CA LYS A 24 4.72 -17.80 -20.01
C LYS A 24 4.04 -17.02 -21.18
N GLY A 25 4.82 -16.06 -21.73
CA GLY A 25 4.82 -15.59 -23.14
C GLY A 25 4.60 -14.08 -23.26
N THR A 26 5.23 -13.27 -24.12
CA THR A 26 6.23 -13.44 -25.19
C THR A 26 6.75 -12.02 -25.51
N GLU A 27 8.03 -11.91 -25.85
CA GLU A 27 8.72 -10.67 -26.28
C GLU A 27 8.16 -10.15 -27.60
N ASP A 28 7.99 -8.83 -27.74
CA ASP A 28 8.01 -8.19 -29.07
C ASP A 28 8.82 -6.89 -29.03
N SER A 29 9.66 -6.76 -30.04
CA SER A 29 10.74 -5.80 -30.20
C SER A 29 10.41 -4.86 -31.35
N GLY A 30 10.48 -3.55 -31.13
CA GLY A 30 10.41 -2.59 -32.23
C GLY A 30 10.55 -1.12 -31.80
N THR A 31 11.73 -0.55 -32.01
CA THR A 31 11.96 0.91 -32.21
C THR A 31 12.97 1.00 -33.38
N PRO A 32 13.21 2.14 -34.09
CA PRO A 32 13.14 3.51 -33.56
C PRO A 32 12.85 4.68 -34.57
N LEU A 33 12.94 5.92 -34.03
CA LEU A 33 13.17 7.25 -34.66
C LEU A 33 11.88 8.04 -35.06
N ASP A 34 11.68 9.32 -34.71
CA ASP A 34 12.54 10.49 -34.92
C ASP A 34 12.27 11.65 -33.91
N ILE A 35 13.23 12.58 -33.83
CA ILE A 35 13.57 13.53 -32.77
C ILE A 35 12.88 14.90 -32.95
N SER A 36 12.72 15.60 -31.82
CA SER A 36 12.88 17.07 -31.65
C SER A 36 11.65 17.89 -31.27
N ARG A 37 11.47 18.11 -29.96
CA ARG A 37 11.34 19.47 -29.39
C ARG A 37 11.62 19.44 -27.90
N ALA A 38 12.69 20.12 -27.49
CA ALA A 38 13.00 20.37 -26.10
C ALA A 38 11.90 21.23 -25.45
N GLN A 39 11.08 20.59 -24.62
CA GLN A 39 10.48 21.21 -23.46
C GLN A 39 10.79 20.28 -22.30
N ALA A 40 11.53 20.78 -21.30
CA ALA A 40 11.66 20.12 -20.02
C ALA A 40 10.30 20.21 -19.31
N THR A 41 9.34 19.40 -19.77
CA THR A 41 8.21 19.00 -18.96
C THR A 41 8.79 18.07 -17.93
N VAL A 42 8.81 18.50 -16.66
CA VAL A 42 8.73 17.55 -15.56
C VAL A 42 7.64 16.57 -15.96
N ASP A 43 8.00 15.36 -16.35
CA ASP A 43 7.02 14.30 -16.49
C ASP A 43 6.34 14.25 -15.13
N PRO A 44 5.05 14.61 -14.99
CA PRO A 44 4.32 14.08 -13.88
C PRO A 44 4.28 12.62 -14.28
N LYS A 45 5.23 11.82 -13.78
CA LYS A 45 5.23 10.38 -13.96
C LYS A 45 3.88 9.98 -13.45
N GLY A 46 2.92 9.89 -14.38
CA GLY A 46 1.52 9.71 -14.10
C GLY A 46 1.54 8.37 -13.45
N LEU A 47 1.47 8.37 -12.12
CA LEU A 47 1.62 7.16 -11.34
C LEU A 47 0.47 6.31 -11.83
N SER A 48 0.83 5.35 -12.71
CA SER A 48 -0.08 4.34 -13.21
C SER A 48 -0.88 3.86 -12.01
N PRO A 49 -2.22 3.73 -12.12
CA PRO A 49 -3.03 3.24 -11.02
C PRO A 49 -2.32 2.08 -10.34
N LEU A 50 -2.16 2.13 -9.01
CA LEU A 50 -1.35 1.12 -8.32
C LEU A 50 -1.90 -0.29 -8.56
N GLY A 51 -3.13 -0.43 -9.05
CA GLY A 51 -3.77 -1.73 -9.21
C GLY A 51 -4.11 -2.30 -7.83
N ILE A 52 -4.60 -1.44 -6.93
CA ILE A 52 -4.99 -1.85 -5.58
C ILE A 52 -6.12 -2.87 -5.69
N PRO A 53 -5.93 -4.08 -5.17
CA PRO A 53 -6.89 -5.16 -5.30
C PRO A 53 -8.10 -4.95 -4.39
N GLY A 54 -9.24 -5.51 -4.80
CA GLY A 54 -10.43 -5.61 -3.95
C GLY A 54 -11.17 -4.28 -3.67
N PRO A 55 -12.21 -4.34 -2.82
CA PRO A 55 -12.90 -3.15 -2.33
C PRO A 55 -11.95 -2.21 -1.57
N ARG A 56 -12.15 -0.90 -1.70
CA ARG A 56 -11.21 0.12 -1.20
C ARG A 56 -11.06 0.11 0.32
N ASP A 57 -12.16 -0.04 1.03
CA ASP A 57 -12.20 -0.09 2.49
C ASP A 57 -11.60 -1.39 3.03
N GLU A 58 -11.81 -2.52 2.33
CA GLU A 58 -11.18 -3.79 2.69
C GLU A 58 -9.67 -3.77 2.42
N ALA A 59 -9.23 -3.18 1.30
CA ALA A 59 -7.82 -3.02 0.99
C ALA A 59 -7.07 -2.20 2.08
N VAL A 60 -7.72 -1.20 2.68
CA VAL A 60 -7.16 -0.46 3.82
C VAL A 60 -6.94 -1.37 5.03
N LYS A 61 -7.89 -2.26 5.33
CA LYS A 61 -7.77 -3.22 6.44
C LYS A 61 -6.67 -4.23 6.18
N GLU A 62 -6.67 -4.88 5.02
CA GLU A 62 -5.66 -5.88 4.65
C GLU A 62 -4.24 -5.28 4.66
N TYR A 63 -4.09 -4.06 4.13
CA TYR A 63 -2.83 -3.35 4.19
C TYR A 63 -2.40 -3.02 5.63
N GLY A 64 -3.35 -2.60 6.47
CA GLY A 64 -3.11 -2.37 7.90
C GLY A 64 -2.62 -3.62 8.63
N GLU A 65 -3.22 -4.78 8.34
CA GLU A 65 -2.78 -6.06 8.89
C GLU A 65 -1.38 -6.44 8.41
N TRP A 66 -1.09 -6.23 7.12
CA TRP A 66 0.24 -6.42 6.57
C TRP A 66 1.28 -5.50 7.27
N GLN A 67 0.97 -4.23 7.50
CA GLN A 67 1.84 -3.31 8.26
C GLN A 67 2.09 -3.77 9.70
N VAL A 68 1.06 -4.29 10.37
CA VAL A 68 1.16 -4.84 11.72
C VAL A 68 2.03 -6.10 11.76
N TRP A 69 1.97 -6.93 10.72
CA TRP A 69 2.79 -8.13 10.58
C TRP A 69 4.29 -7.80 10.41
N GLN A 70 4.61 -6.70 9.73
CA GLN A 70 5.99 -6.26 9.48
C GLN A 70 6.72 -5.72 10.74
N VAL A 71 6.04 -5.56 11.88
CA VAL A 71 6.63 -4.94 13.07
C VAL A 71 6.41 -5.76 14.34
N THR A 72 7.42 -5.76 15.22
CA THR A 72 7.36 -6.48 16.51
C THR A 72 6.89 -5.59 17.67
N HIS A 73 7.20 -4.29 17.64
CA HIS A 73 6.84 -3.37 18.72
C HIS A 73 5.36 -2.98 18.69
N ASP A 74 4.65 -3.23 19.79
CA ASP A 74 3.21 -3.00 19.90
C ASP A 74 2.80 -1.54 19.70
N THR A 75 3.61 -0.58 20.18
CA THR A 75 3.38 0.85 19.93
C THR A 75 3.35 1.18 18.43
N ARG A 76 4.15 0.49 17.60
CA ARG A 76 4.12 0.67 16.14
C ARG A 76 2.89 0.00 15.53
N LYS A 77 2.53 -1.19 15.99
CA LYS A 77 1.30 -1.89 15.56
C LYS A 77 0.06 -1.03 15.82
N THR A 78 -0.07 -0.49 17.02
CA THR A 78 -1.17 0.40 17.38
C THR A 78 -1.20 1.64 16.50
N ALA A 79 -0.03 2.25 16.23
CA ALA A 79 0.03 3.42 15.36
C ALA A 79 -0.42 3.12 13.92
N PHE A 80 -0.07 1.96 13.36
CA PHE A 80 -0.55 1.57 12.03
C PHE A 80 -2.06 1.32 11.99
N ARG A 81 -2.62 0.71 13.04
CA ARG A 81 -4.08 0.57 13.18
C ARG A 81 -4.79 1.93 13.23
N GLN A 82 -4.25 2.87 14.02
CA GLN A 82 -4.77 4.24 14.09
C GLN A 82 -4.71 4.96 12.74
N VAL A 83 -3.66 4.75 11.95
CA VAL A 83 -3.57 5.31 10.60
C VAL A 83 -4.70 4.77 9.71
N CYS A 84 -5.01 3.46 9.80
CA CYS A 84 -6.12 2.85 9.05
C CYS A 84 -7.49 3.39 9.50
N GLU A 85 -7.69 3.56 10.81
CA GLU A 85 -8.89 4.19 11.37
C GLU A 85 -9.08 5.61 10.82
N VAL A 86 -8.02 6.43 10.84
CA VAL A 86 -8.05 7.78 10.25
C VAL A 86 -8.43 7.74 8.77
N MET A 87 -7.92 6.78 7.99
CA MET A 87 -8.30 6.66 6.59
C MET A 87 -9.79 6.35 6.43
N LEU A 88 -10.31 5.34 7.13
CA LEU A 88 -11.70 4.92 7.04
C LEU A 88 -12.67 6.03 7.50
N GLU A 89 -12.36 6.69 8.62
CA GLU A 89 -13.16 7.81 9.14
C GLU A 89 -13.26 8.98 8.16
N ASN A 90 -12.19 9.23 7.40
CA ASN A 90 -12.13 10.32 6.41
C ASN A 90 -12.51 9.84 5.00
N SER A 91 -13.04 8.62 4.86
CA SER A 91 -13.41 8.00 3.57
C SER A 91 -12.27 8.01 2.55
N LEU A 92 -11.04 7.77 3.02
CA LEU A 92 -9.83 7.74 2.22
C LEU A 92 -9.44 6.32 1.85
N ASP A 93 -8.99 6.15 0.61
CA ASP A 93 -8.38 4.91 0.13
C ASP A 93 -6.85 5.04 -0.02
N LEU A 94 -6.20 3.90 -0.18
CA LEU A 94 -4.74 3.80 -0.32
C LEU A 94 -4.22 4.53 -1.57
N GLU A 95 -4.99 4.60 -2.65
CA GLU A 95 -4.58 5.25 -3.88
C GLU A 95 -4.58 6.78 -3.73
N GLN A 96 -5.59 7.35 -3.06
CA GLN A 96 -5.66 8.76 -2.73
C GLN A 96 -4.53 9.21 -1.80
N VAL A 97 -4.20 8.38 -0.79
CA VAL A 97 -3.08 8.66 0.11
C VAL A 97 -1.76 8.58 -0.63
N TYR A 98 -1.56 7.57 -1.47
CA TYR A 98 -0.34 7.39 -2.25
C TYR A 98 -0.11 8.50 -3.28
N LYS A 99 -1.16 8.96 -3.98
CA LYS A 99 -1.05 9.92 -5.07
C LYS A 99 -1.13 11.39 -4.64
N GLY A 100 -1.83 11.68 -3.55
CA GLY A 100 -2.23 13.05 -3.23
C GLY A 100 -1.85 13.50 -1.83
N GLN A 101 -2.43 12.87 -0.81
CA GLN A 101 -2.35 13.43 0.55
C GLN A 101 -1.01 13.17 1.24
N GLY A 102 -0.37 12.04 0.95
CA GLY A 102 0.92 11.70 1.53
C GLY A 102 0.93 11.64 3.06
N PRO A 103 2.12 11.71 3.69
CA PRO A 103 2.26 11.49 5.12
C PRO A 103 1.75 12.65 5.99
N ASP A 104 1.66 13.87 5.45
CA ASP A 104 1.34 15.07 6.22
C ASP A 104 -0.06 15.05 6.81
N LEU A 105 -1.00 14.36 6.14
CA LEU A 105 -2.37 14.16 6.62
C LEU A 105 -2.39 13.48 7.99
N PHE A 106 -1.52 12.50 8.21
CA PHE A 106 -1.45 11.72 9.44
C PHE A 106 -0.70 12.49 10.52
N ILE A 107 0.32 13.27 10.13
CA ILE A 107 1.07 14.13 11.05
C ILE A 107 0.13 15.19 11.64
N ALA A 108 -0.76 15.78 10.84
CA ALA A 108 -1.79 16.68 11.31
C ALA A 108 -2.74 16.03 12.34
N LYS A 109 -2.98 14.71 12.20
CA LYS A 109 -3.74 13.88 13.15
C LYS A 109 -2.89 13.33 14.31
N ARG A 110 -1.72 13.92 14.57
CA ARG A 110 -0.78 13.55 15.65
C ARG A 110 -0.16 12.16 15.54
N ILE A 111 -0.22 11.53 14.37
CA ILE A 111 0.58 10.33 14.10
C ILE A 111 2.05 10.74 13.99
N LYS A 112 2.94 9.95 14.58
CA LYS A 112 4.39 10.21 14.53
C LYS A 112 4.88 10.23 13.08
N MET A 113 5.68 11.22 12.72
CA MET A 113 6.21 11.42 11.36
C MET A 113 6.85 10.16 10.75
N GLY A 114 7.60 9.38 11.54
CA GLY A 114 8.19 8.12 11.07
C GLY A 114 7.14 7.07 10.67
N ILE A 115 6.05 6.93 11.45
CA ILE A 115 4.95 6.03 11.11
C ILE A 115 4.24 6.50 9.83
N ALA A 116 3.95 7.80 9.75
CA ALA A 116 3.25 8.37 8.60
C ALA A 116 4.03 8.15 7.30
N ARG A 117 5.34 8.39 7.29
CA ARG A 117 6.19 8.20 6.11
C ARG A 117 6.28 6.73 5.71
N CYS A 118 6.60 5.83 6.65
CA CYS A 118 6.65 4.40 6.37
C CYS A 118 5.32 3.90 5.79
N PHE A 119 4.19 4.30 6.39
CA PHE A 119 2.89 3.88 5.92
C PHE A 119 2.60 4.27 4.47
N VAL A 120 3.02 5.45 4.00
CA VAL A 120 2.78 5.86 2.60
C VAL A 120 3.76 5.18 1.65
N GLU A 121 5.03 5.10 2.01
CA GLU A 121 6.09 4.51 1.20
C GLU A 121 5.85 3.01 0.94
N ASP A 122 5.30 2.31 1.91
CA ASP A 122 5.09 0.87 1.84
C ASP A 122 3.84 0.45 1.05
N ILE A 123 2.93 1.37 0.67
CA ILE A 123 1.71 1.03 -0.09
C ILE A 123 2.09 0.33 -1.40
N ARG A 124 3.07 0.88 -2.11
CA ARG A 124 3.58 0.29 -3.35
C ARG A 124 4.18 -1.10 -3.10
N ARG A 125 4.94 -1.26 -2.00
CA ARG A 125 5.57 -2.54 -1.66
C ARG A 125 4.54 -3.62 -1.38
N TRP A 126 3.45 -3.29 -0.68
CA TRP A 126 2.37 -4.23 -0.40
C TRP A 126 1.61 -4.65 -1.66
N VAL A 127 1.39 -3.71 -2.58
CA VAL A 127 0.74 -4.02 -3.87
C VAL A 127 1.60 -4.95 -4.72
N GLU A 128 2.92 -4.74 -4.72
CA GLU A 128 3.90 -5.52 -5.48
C GLU A 128 4.31 -6.85 -4.79
N ALA A 129 3.80 -7.14 -3.59
CA ALA A 129 4.16 -8.32 -2.78
C ALA A 129 3.40 -9.62 -3.13
#